data_AF-A0A059F0K3-F1
#
_entry.id   AF-A0A059F0K3-F1
#
_cell.length_a   1.000
_cell.length_b   1.000
_cell.length_c   1.000
_cell.angle_alpha   90.00
_cell.angle_beta   90.00
_cell.angle_gamma   90.00
#
_symmetry.space_group_name_H-M   'P 1'
#
loop_
_entity.id
_entity.type
_entity.pdbx_description
1 polymer ?
#
loop_
_entity_poly.entity_id
_entity_poly.type
_entity_poly.pdbx_seq_one_letter_code
_entity_poly.pdbx_strand_id
1 'polypeptide(L)'
;MCIVSDRTQSALLNKIHEIIKPGTIIWSDEWRGYLNLRHDVQYIHQTVNHSYQFVDPTTGVHAQNIESYWNEQEKRIKAKMGIKKEKLEDYIVEWMCRDNYIRKDWNNFMQIFN
;
A
#
# COMPACT_ATOMS: atom_id res chain seq x y z
N MET A 1 0.05 -1.51 6.49
CA MET A 1 -1.12 -1.39 5.60
C MET A 1 -2.30 -0.93 6.44
N CYS A 2 -3.22 -0.17 5.86
CA CYS A 2 -4.47 0.23 6.52
C CYS A 2 -5.61 0.21 5.51
N ILE A 3 -6.84 0.11 5.99
CA ILE A 3 -8.04 0.27 5.16
C ILE A 3 -8.43 1.75 5.16
N VAL A 4 -8.63 2.30 3.97
CA VAL A 4 -9.17 3.65 3.80
C VAL A 4 -10.55 3.51 3.17
N SER A 5 -11.59 3.77 3.95
CA SER A 5 -12.99 3.63 3.53
C SER A 5 -13.42 4.75 2.58
N ASP A 6 -12.95 5.98 2.83
CA ASP A 6 -13.16 7.14 1.97
C ASP A 6 -12.01 7.28 0.96
N ARG A 7 -12.33 7.09 -0.33
CA ARG A 7 -11.37 7.13 -1.43
C ARG A 7 -11.30 8.49 -2.11
N THR A 8 -11.86 9.54 -1.51
CA THR A 8 -11.68 10.90 -2.01
C THR A 8 -10.22 11.31 -1.95
N GLN A 9 -9.84 12.18 -2.88
CA GLN A 9 -8.48 12.71 -2.98
C GLN A 9 -8.02 13.39 -1.68
N SER A 10 -8.92 14.11 -1.00
CA SER A 10 -8.63 14.77 0.28
C SER A 10 -8.41 13.76 1.41
N ALA A 11 -9.25 12.73 1.52
CA ALA A 11 -9.08 11.71 2.55
C ALA A 11 -7.76 10.94 2.40
N LEU A 12 -7.39 10.60 1.15
CA LEU A 12 -6.12 9.95 0.85
C LEU A 12 -4.91 10.82 1.16
N LEU A 13 -4.95 12.11 0.80
CA LEU A 13 -3.87 13.04 1.09
C LEU A 13 -3.66 13.19 2.61
N ASN A 14 -4.75 13.37 3.36
CA ASN A 14 -4.69 13.43 4.83
C ASN A 14 -4.08 12.16 5.43
N LYS A 15 -4.43 10.98 4.89
CA LYS A 15 -3.88 9.71 5.36
C LYS A 15 -2.40 9.56 5.02
N ILE A 16 -1.97 10.09 3.88
CA ILE A 16 -0.55 10.16 3.51
C ILE A 16 0.21 11.06 4.48
N HIS A 17 -0.34 12.22 4.87
CA HIS A 17 0.27 13.11 5.87
C HIS A 17 0.42 12.46 7.25
N GLU A 18 -0.57 11.68 7.65
CA GLU A 18 -0.57 10.97 8.93
C GLU A 18 0.53 9.89 9.01
N ILE A 19 0.79 9.20 7.90
CA ILE A 19 1.58 7.96 7.90
C ILE A 19 2.99 8.16 7.28
N ILE A 20 3.11 9.01 6.26
CA ILE A 20 4.33 9.16 5.47
C ILE A 20 5.08 10.41 5.90
N LYS A 21 6.33 10.21 6.31
CA LYS A 21 7.23 11.28 6.71
C LYS A 21 7.49 12.28 5.56
N PRO A 22 7.48 13.60 5.81
CA PRO A 22 7.91 14.59 4.82
C PRO A 22 9.33 14.32 4.29
N GLY A 23 9.56 14.66 3.03
CA GLY A 23 10.79 14.39 2.27
C GLY A 23 10.84 13.00 1.64
N THR A 24 9.83 12.15 1.85
CA THR A 24 9.76 10.81 1.25
C THR A 24 9.43 10.89 -0.24
N ILE A 25 10.06 10.00 -1.03
CA ILE A 25 9.69 9.77 -2.43
C ILE A 25 8.49 8.82 -2.45
N ILE A 26 7.38 9.26 -3.05
CA ILE A 26 6.18 8.45 -3.23
C ILE A 26 6.12 8.02 -4.69
N TRP A 27 6.06 6.71 -4.93
CA TRP A 27 5.82 6.12 -6.24
C TRP A 27 4.37 5.65 -6.31
N SER A 28 3.65 6.04 -7.36
CA SER A 28 2.28 5.57 -7.60
C SER A 28 1.97 5.43 -9.09
N ASP A 29 0.83 4.84 -9.41
CA ASP A 29 0.21 5.03 -10.71
C ASP A 29 -0.35 6.46 -10.85
N GLU A 30 -0.92 6.78 -12.02
CA GLU A 30 -1.61 8.05 -12.28
C GLU A 30 -3.11 8.03 -11.96
N TRP A 31 -3.54 7.24 -10.96
CA TRP A 31 -4.95 7.27 -10.56
C TRP A 31 -5.35 8.67 -10.07
N ARG A 32 -6.55 9.13 -10.47
CA ARG A 32 -7.06 10.50 -10.22
C ARG A 32 -7.02 10.92 -8.75
N GLY A 33 -7.17 9.96 -7.83
CA GLY A 33 -7.10 10.21 -6.38
C GLY A 33 -5.73 10.69 -5.89
N TYR A 34 -4.66 10.50 -6.65
CA TYR A 34 -3.30 10.91 -6.29
C TYR A 34 -2.87 12.25 -6.88
N LEU A 35 -3.69 12.90 -7.70
CA LEU A 35 -3.30 14.12 -8.41
C LEU A 35 -2.81 15.26 -7.49
N ASN A 36 -3.32 15.36 -6.26
CA ASN A 36 -2.93 16.42 -5.33
C ASN A 36 -1.51 16.23 -4.79
N LEU A 37 -0.98 15.00 -4.79
CA LEU A 37 0.39 14.73 -4.32
C LEU A 37 1.45 15.42 -5.19
N ARG A 38 1.15 15.66 -6.47
CA ARG A 38 2.02 16.41 -7.39
C ARG A 38 2.23 17.85 -6.97
N HIS A 39 1.29 18.40 -6.21
CA HIS A 39 1.33 19.79 -5.71
C HIS A 39 1.75 19.88 -4.25
N ASP A 40 1.97 18.75 -3.59
CA ASP A 40 2.35 18.72 -2.20
C ASP A 40 3.86 18.85 -2.03
N VAL A 41 4.29 20.00 -1.49
CA VAL A 41 5.70 20.32 -1.27
C VAL A 41 6.38 19.42 -0.24
N GLN A 42 5.63 18.65 0.55
CA GLN A 42 6.19 17.74 1.54
C GLN A 42 6.74 16.46 0.91
N TYR A 43 6.42 16.12 -0.34
CA TYR A 43 6.79 14.85 -0.95
C TYR A 43 7.38 15.02 -2.34
N ILE A 44 8.25 14.07 -2.73
CA ILE A 44 8.67 13.92 -4.12
C ILE A 44 7.77 12.87 -4.74
N HIS A 45 6.81 13.31 -5.55
CA HIS A 45 5.88 12.39 -6.21
C HIS A 45 6.39 11.99 -7.59
N GLN A 46 6.62 10.69 -7.78
CA GLN A 46 6.94 10.10 -9.08
C GLN A 46 5.84 9.13 -9.48
N THR A 47 5.50 9.10 -10.77
CA THR A 47 4.37 8.32 -11.27
C THR A 47 4.70 7.51 -12.50
N VAL A 48 3.98 6.42 -12.72
CA VAL A 48 3.97 5.66 -13.97
C VAL A 48 2.55 5.63 -14.57
N ASN A 49 2.45 5.87 -15.87
CA ASN A 49 1.18 5.81 -16.59
C ASN A 49 1.02 4.45 -17.30
N HIS A 50 0.20 3.59 -16.70
CA HIS A 50 -0.08 2.23 -17.19
C HIS A 50 -0.82 2.18 -18.54
N SER A 51 -1.38 3.30 -19.03
CA SER A 51 -1.94 3.36 -20.39
C SER A 51 -0.86 3.33 -21.47
N TYR A 52 0.36 3.75 -21.13
CA TYR A 52 1.49 3.82 -22.06
C TYR A 52 2.58 2.79 -21.74
N GLN A 53 2.88 2.60 -20.45
CA GLN A 53 4.02 1.80 -20.03
C GLN A 53 3.87 1.26 -18.60
N PHE A 54 4.48 0.10 -18.33
CA PHE A 54 4.51 -0.51 -17.00
C PHE A 54 5.70 -0.08 -16.14
N VAL A 55 6.75 0.44 -16.78
CA VAL A 55 7.94 1.02 -16.16
C VAL A 55 8.23 2.32 -16.92
N ASP A 56 8.43 3.41 -16.21
CA ASP A 56 8.83 4.66 -16.83
C ASP A 56 10.30 4.58 -17.29
N PRO A 57 10.62 4.76 -18.58
CA PRO A 57 11.96 4.56 -19.13
C PRO A 57 12.92 5.69 -18.75
N THR A 58 12.41 6.84 -18.32
CA THR A 58 13.23 8.01 -17.95
C THR A 58 13.61 7.95 -16.47
N THR A 59 12.65 7.60 -15.63
CA THR A 59 12.78 7.63 -14.16
C THR A 59 12.97 6.24 -13.54
N GLY A 60 12.63 5.17 -14.26
CA GLY A 60 12.63 3.80 -13.76
C GLY A 60 11.46 3.46 -12.85
N VAL A 61 10.50 4.38 -12.65
CA VAL A 61 9.39 4.23 -11.71
C VAL A 61 8.43 3.15 -12.17
N HIS A 62 8.00 2.28 -11.26
CA HIS A 62 7.00 1.24 -11.50
C HIS A 62 6.23 0.89 -10.23
N ALA A 63 4.98 0.43 -10.37
CA ALA A 63 4.13 -0.01 -9.26
C ALA A 63 4.08 -1.55 -9.11
N GLN A 64 4.78 -2.30 -9.96
CA GLN A 64 4.64 -3.76 -10.08
C GLN A 64 4.88 -4.53 -8.77
N ASN A 65 5.84 -4.09 -7.94
CA ASN A 65 6.14 -4.76 -6.67
C ASN A 65 4.95 -4.69 -5.71
N ILE A 66 4.34 -3.50 -5.58
CA ILE A 66 3.20 -3.30 -4.69
C ILE A 66 1.94 -3.94 -5.26
N GLU A 67 1.74 -3.90 -6.59
CA GLU A 67 0.64 -4.61 -7.26
C GLU A 67 0.72 -6.12 -7.08
N SER A 68 1.91 -6.70 -7.28
CA SER A 68 2.15 -8.14 -7.09
C SER A 68 1.93 -8.55 -5.63
N TYR A 69 2.42 -7.74 -4.68
CA TYR A 69 2.15 -7.95 -3.26
C TYR A 69 0.65 -7.97 -2.97
N TRP A 70 -0.11 -6.97 -3.46
CA TRP A 70 -1.56 -6.91 -3.25
C TRP A 70 -2.30 -8.07 -3.89
N ASN A 71 -1.91 -8.49 -5.10
CA ASN A 71 -2.49 -9.63 -5.78
C ASN A 71 -2.39 -10.92 -4.95
N GLU A 72 -1.25 -11.16 -4.30
CA GLU A 72 -1.10 -12.31 -3.40
C GLU A 72 -2.02 -12.24 -2.18
N GLN A 73 -2.24 -11.05 -1.61
CA GLN A 73 -3.20 -10.89 -0.50
C GLN A 73 -4.64 -11.07 -0.97
N GLU A 74 -4.99 -10.53 -2.15
CA GLU A 74 -6.34 -10.67 -2.72
C GLU A 74 -6.68 -12.13 -3.02
N LYS A 75 -5.72 -12.93 -3.53
CA LYS A 75 -5.89 -14.38 -3.71
C LYS A 75 -6.24 -15.09 -2.40
N ARG A 76 -5.60 -14.72 -1.28
CA ARG A 76 -5.90 -15.30 0.04
C ARG A 76 -7.31 -14.96 0.52
N ILE A 77 -7.79 -13.75 0.23
CA ILE A 77 -9.17 -13.35 0.52
C ILE A 77 -10.15 -14.16 -0.33
N LYS A 78 -9.91 -14.22 -1.65
CA LYS A 78 -10.77 -14.93 -2.59
C LYS A 78 -10.86 -16.42 -2.27
N ALA A 79 -9.77 -17.04 -1.84
CA ALA A 79 -9.73 -18.44 -1.40
C ALA A 79 -10.66 -18.74 -0.20
N LYS A 80 -11.05 -17.73 0.58
CA LYS A 80 -12.01 -17.88 1.69
C LYS A 80 -13.48 -17.91 1.24
N MET A 81 -13.76 -17.69 -0.07
CA MET A 81 -15.10 -17.76 -0.66
C MET A 81 -16.13 -16.82 -0.02
N GLY A 82 -15.66 -15.70 0.55
CA GLY A 82 -16.47 -14.71 1.25
C GLY A 82 -15.92 -14.40 2.64
N ILE A 83 -15.77 -13.11 2.92
CA ILE A 83 -15.42 -12.61 4.25
C ILE A 83 -16.38 -11.49 4.63
N LYS A 84 -16.75 -11.41 5.90
CA LYS A 84 -17.46 -10.25 6.42
C LYS A 84 -16.53 -9.03 6.38
N LYS A 85 -17.05 -7.86 6.01
CA LYS A 85 -16.24 -6.64 5.87
C LYS A 85 -15.56 -6.27 7.19
N GLU A 86 -16.25 -6.49 8.31
CA GLU A 86 -15.71 -6.27 9.67
C GLU A 86 -14.46 -7.11 9.98
N LYS A 87 -14.22 -8.21 9.25
CA LYS A 87 -13.06 -9.08 9.43
C LYS A 87 -11.88 -8.75 8.53
N LEU A 88 -12.03 -7.81 7.60
CA LEU A 88 -10.98 -7.47 6.65
C LEU A 88 -9.73 -6.90 7.35
N GLU A 89 -9.91 -6.10 8.40
CA GLU A 89 -8.79 -5.56 9.19
C GLU A 89 -8.02 -6.66 9.93
N ASP A 90 -8.73 -7.58 10.60
CA ASP A 90 -8.14 -8.74 11.28
C ASP A 90 -7.22 -9.53 10.33
N TYR A 91 -7.67 -9.75 9.09
CA TYR A 91 -6.88 -10.45 8.08
C TYR A 91 -5.67 -9.66 7.58
N ILE A 92 -5.79 -8.34 7.40
CA ILE A 92 -4.65 -7.50 7.03
C ILE A 92 -3.58 -7.53 8.13
N VAL A 93 -3.99 -7.44 9.39
CA VAL A 93 -3.07 -7.54 10.54
C VAL A 93 -2.41 -8.91 10.58
N GLU A 94 -3.18 -9.99 10.43
CA GLU A 94 -2.65 -11.36 10.37
C GLU A 94 -1.57 -11.49 9.28
N TRP A 95 -1.81 -10.99 8.07
CA TRP A 95 -0.84 -11.06 6.98
C TRP A 95 0.40 -10.23 7.26
N MET A 96 0.24 -9.02 7.78
CA MET A 96 1.37 -8.18 8.18
C MET A 96 2.22 -8.89 9.24
N CYS A 97 1.60 -9.56 10.21
CA CYS A 97 2.30 -10.38 11.20
C CYS A 97 3.04 -11.56 10.55
N ARG A 98 2.39 -12.27 9.63
CA ARG A 98 2.99 -13.41 8.93
C ARG A 98 4.19 -13.01 8.10
N ASP A 99 4.06 -11.95 7.31
CA ASP A 99 5.08 -11.55 6.34
C ASP A 99 6.28 -10.84 7.00
N ASN A 100 6.05 -10.11 8.10
CA ASN A 100 7.14 -9.39 8.80
C ASN A 100 7.85 -10.20 9.88
N TYR A 101 7.15 -11.14 10.53
CA TYR A 101 7.67 -11.82 11.71
C TYR A 101 7.73 -13.33 11.48
N ILE A 102 6.58 -13.99 11.30
CA ILE A 102 6.51 -15.46 11.30
C ILE A 102 7.31 -16.10 10.16
N ARG A 103 7.27 -15.52 8.95
CA ARG A 103 8.02 -16.06 7.79
C ARG A 103 9.51 -15.79 7.84
N LYS A 104 9.95 -14.80 8.62
CA LYS A 104 11.36 -14.42 8.75
C LYS A 104 12.02 -15.15 9.92
N ASP A 105 11.38 -15.16 11.09
CA ASP A 105 11.72 -15.96 12.27
C ASP A 105 10.59 -15.90 13.31
N TRP A 106 10.15 -17.04 13.83
CA TRP A 106 9.17 -17.12 14.91
C TRP A 106 9.58 -16.32 16.17
N ASN A 107 10.87 -16.21 16.44
CA ASN A 107 11.38 -15.43 17.58
C ASN A 107 11.08 -13.92 17.45
N ASN A 108 10.96 -13.40 16.23
CA ASN A 108 10.60 -11.99 16.00
C ASN A 108 9.13 -11.72 16.35
N PHE A 109 8.25 -12.73 16.25
CA PHE A 109 6.84 -12.60 16.61
C PHE A 109 6.65 -12.48 18.13
N MET A 110 7.45 -13.21 18.92
CA MET A 110 7.38 -13.18 20.38
C MET A 110 7.81 -11.84 21.00
N GLN A 111 8.59 -11.03 20.28
CA GLN A 111 9.00 -9.69 20.73
C GLN A 111 7.84 -8.66 20.68
N ILE A 112 6.73 -8.97 20.02
CA ILE A 112 5.56 -8.06 19.92
C ILE A 112 4.75 -8.03 21.24
N PHE A 113 4.88 -9.07 22.07
CA PHE A 113 4.06 -9.26 23.28
C PHE A 113 4.83 -8.99 24.59
N ASN A 114 6.07 -8.49 24.50
CA ASN A 114 6.92 -8.13 25.64
C ASN A 114 7.08 -6.62 25.75
#